data_AF-A0A0G0Q3B4-F1
#
_entry.id   AF-A0A0G0Q3B4-F1
#
_cell.length_a   1.000
_cell.length_b   1.000
_cell.length_c   1.000
_cell.angle_alpha   90.00
_cell.angle_beta   90.00
_cell.angle_gamma   90.00
#
_symmetry.space_group_name_H-M   'P 1'
#
loop_
_entity.id
_entity.type
_entity.pdbx_description
1 polymer ?
#
loop_
_entity_poly.entity_id
_entity_poly.type
_entity_poly.pdbx_seq_one_letter_code
_entity_poly.pdbx_strand_id
1 'polypeptide(L)'
;MRKKIAVLFAFLIFFGVRGEIQAAAEFTSNVSVNYKVGEEGITTVIHNIDLVNNLTNIYATSYTLSLQGISPINPRAEESGQEIP
;
A
#
# COMPACT_ATOMS: atom_id res chain seq x y z
N MET A 1 2.07 51.08 19.00
CA MET A 1 2.75 49.77 19.18
C MET A 1 1.79 48.58 19.10
N ARG A 2 0.62 48.63 19.76
CA ARG A 2 -0.39 47.54 19.75
C ARG A 2 -0.83 47.06 18.35
N LYS A 3 -1.02 47.98 17.38
CA LYS A 3 -1.37 47.63 15.99
C LYS A 3 -0.28 46.84 15.25
N LYS A 4 1.00 47.16 15.49
CA LYS A 4 2.14 46.44 14.87
C LYS A 4 2.29 45.03 15.44
N ILE A 5 2.03 44.88 16.74
CA ILE A 5 2.00 43.57 17.41
C ILE A 5 0.86 42.73 16.87
N ALA A 6 -0.33 43.30 16.68
CA ALA A 6 -1.47 42.58 16.09
C ALA A 6 -1.19 42.10 14.65
N VAL A 7 -0.55 42.94 13.82
CA VAL A 7 -0.16 42.57 12.46
C VAL A 7 0.90 41.47 12.46
N LEU A 8 1.90 41.55 13.35
CA LEU A 8 2.92 40.51 13.50
C LEU A 8 2.30 39.19 13.97
N PHE A 9 1.33 39.25 14.89
CA PHE A 9 0.63 38.07 15.39
C PHE A 9 -0.24 37.42 14.29
N ALA A 10 -0.95 38.23 13.50
CA ALA A 10 -1.70 37.75 12.35
C ALA A 10 -0.80 37.12 11.28
N PHE A 11 0.37 37.71 11.03
CA PHE A 11 1.38 37.17 10.12
C PHE A 11 1.89 35.81 10.61
N LEU A 12 2.20 35.66 11.90
CA LEU A 12 2.66 34.39 12.46
C LEU A 12 1.60 33.29 12.39
N ILE A 13 0.32 33.62 12.59
CA ILE A 13 -0.77 32.65 12.44
C ILE A 13 -0.90 32.20 10.98
N PHE A 14 -0.81 33.13 10.02
CA PHE A 14 -0.93 32.80 8.60
C PHE A 14 0.17 31.84 8.10
N PHE A 15 1.40 31.98 8.59
CA PHE A 15 2.51 31.09 8.25
C PHE A 15 2.60 29.83 9.14
N GLY A 16 1.89 29.80 10.26
CA GLY A 16 1.85 28.66 11.20
C GLY A 16 0.88 27.56 10.80
N VAL A 17 -0.15 27.87 10.00
CA VAL A 17 -1.11 26.87 9.50
C VAL A 17 -0.49 26.14 8.29
N ARG A 18 0.19 25.03 8.57
CA ARG A 18 0.58 24.08 7.53
C ARG A 18 -0.67 23.26 7.17
N GLY A 19 -1.11 23.34 5.91
CA GLY A 19 -2.10 22.40 5.39
C GLY A 19 -1.54 20.99 5.37
N GLU A 20 -2.39 19.99 5.57
CA GLU A 20 -2.01 18.60 5.34
C GLU A 20 -1.60 18.45 3.87
N ILE A 21 -0.31 18.21 3.62
CA ILE A 21 0.14 17.82 2.30
C ILE A 21 -0.30 16.37 2.13
N GLN A 22 -1.40 16.17 1.41
CA GLN A 22 -1.78 14.84 0.95
C GLN A 22 -0.78 14.43 -0.13
N ALA A 23 0.31 13.79 0.30
CA ALA A 23 1.12 13.03 -0.62
C ALA A 23 0.21 11.93 -1.17
N ALA A 24 -0.16 12.03 -2.45
CA ALA A 24 -0.82 10.94 -3.13
C ALA A 24 0.11 9.72 -3.02
N ALA A 25 -0.39 8.64 -2.44
CA ALA A 25 0.38 7.40 -2.39
C ALA A 25 0.74 7.00 -3.83
N GLU A 26 1.99 6.62 -4.08
CA GLU A 26 2.47 6.27 -5.42
C GLU A 26 1.70 5.08 -5.99
N PHE A 27 1.23 4.19 -5.11
CA PHE A 27 0.44 3.02 -5.45
C PHE A 27 -0.77 2.87 -4.53
N THR A 28 -1.87 2.36 -5.08
CA THR A 28 -3.02 1.85 -4.34
C THR A 28 -2.96 0.33 -4.37
N SER A 29 -3.01 -0.33 -3.21
CA SER A 29 -3.12 -1.78 -3.12
C SER A 29 -4.53 -2.18 -2.73
N ASN A 30 -5.17 -3.01 -3.55
CA ASN A 30 -6.41 -3.70 -3.21
C ASN A 30 -6.08 -5.16 -2.94
N VAL A 31 -6.38 -5.62 -1.73
CA VAL A 31 -6.08 -6.99 -1.30
C VAL A 31 -7.38 -7.68 -0.92
N SER A 32 -7.63 -8.83 -1.52
CA SER A 32 -8.74 -9.72 -1.18
C SER A 32 -8.18 -11.10 -0.85
N VAL A 33 -8.42 -11.56 0.38
CA VAL A 33 -7.99 -12.88 0.84
C VAL A 33 -9.21 -13.73 1.11
N ASN A 34 -9.33 -14.85 0.39
CA ASN A 34 -10.42 -15.79 0.55
C ASN A 34 -9.93 -17.08 1.23
N TYR A 35 -10.60 -17.46 2.31
CA TYR A 35 -10.33 -18.68 3.06
C TYR A 35 -11.47 -19.66 2.82
N LYS A 36 -11.13 -20.84 2.29
CA LYS A 36 -12.07 -21.95 2.14
C LYS A 36 -11.56 -23.11 2.98
N VAL A 37 -12.27 -23.41 4.07
CA VAL A 37 -12.00 -24.58 4.91
C VAL A 37 -12.83 -25.75 4.39
N GLY A 38 -12.17 -26.82 3.96
CA GLY A 38 -12.79 -28.06 3.50
C GLY A 38 -13.20 -28.98 4.65
N GLU A 39 -13.99 -30.00 4.34
CA GLU A 39 -14.55 -30.94 5.33
C GLU A 39 -13.49 -31.70 6.13
N GLU A 40 -12.31 -31.94 5.55
CA GLU A 40 -11.18 -32.60 6.21
C GLU A 40 -10.26 -31.61 6.96
N GLY A 41 -10.64 -30.34 7.10
CA GLY A 41 -9.83 -29.29 7.70
C GLY A 41 -8.75 -28.72 6.77
N ILE A 42 -8.67 -29.21 5.53
CA ILE A 42 -7.81 -28.65 4.49
C ILE A 42 -8.29 -27.24 4.16
N THR A 43 -7.46 -26.24 4.42
CA THR A 43 -7.78 -24.83 4.15
C THR A 43 -7.08 -24.38 2.88
N THR A 44 -7.86 -23.94 1.90
CA THR A 44 -7.37 -23.24 0.71
C THR A 44 -7.42 -21.74 0.99
N VAL A 45 -6.27 -21.06 0.83
CA VAL A 45 -6.17 -19.61 0.95
C VAL A 45 -5.80 -19.03 -0.41
N ILE A 46 -6.62 -18.11 -0.91
CA ILE A 46 -6.39 -17.42 -2.19
C ILE A 46 -6.19 -15.94 -1.90
N HIS A 47 -5.02 -15.41 -2.23
CA HIS A 47 -4.69 -13.99 -2.15
C HIS A 47 -4.80 -13.37 -3.55
N ASN A 48 -5.73 -12.43 -3.73
CA ASN A 48 -5.81 -11.58 -4.91
C ASN A 48 -5.30 -10.20 -4.51
N ILE A 49 -4.25 -9.72 -5.18
CA ILE A 49 -3.58 -8.46 -4.86
C ILE A 49 -3.49 -7.65 -6.15
N ASP A 50 -4.20 -6.54 -6.20
CA ASP A 50 -4.09 -5.56 -7.28
C ASP A 50 -3.26 -4.39 -6.79
N LEU A 51 -2.17 -4.07 -7.49
CA LEU A 51 -1.35 -2.89 -7.24
C LEU A 51 -1.55 -1.90 -8.38
N VAL A 52 -2.28 -0.81 -8.11
CA VAL A 52 -2.56 0.24 -9.08
C VAL A 52 -1.55 1.36 -8.90
N ASN A 53 -0.81 1.67 -9.96
CA ASN A 53 0.06 2.84 -10.01
C ASN A 53 -0.80 4.11 -10.10
N ASN A 54 -0.72 4.97 -9.09
CA ASN A 54 -1.44 6.25 -9.08
C ASN A 54 -0.66 7.36 -9.82
N LEU A 55 0.59 7.08 -10.18
CA LEU A 55 1.47 7.94 -10.97
C LEU A 55 1.66 7.35 -12.37
N THR A 56 2.10 8.12 -13.35
CA THR A 56 2.27 7.61 -14.73
C THR A 56 3.65 7.02 -15.01
N ASN A 57 4.60 7.21 -14.08
CA ASN A 57 6.02 7.07 -14.34
C ASN A 57 6.79 6.19 -13.34
N ILE A 58 6.11 5.54 -12.38
CA ILE A 58 6.77 4.70 -11.37
C ILE A 58 6.23 3.27 -11.45
N TYR A 59 7.01 2.30 -11.88
CA TYR A 59 6.56 0.90 -11.94
C TYR A 59 7.09 0.12 -10.74
N ALA A 60 6.28 -0.80 -10.20
CA ALA A 60 6.75 -1.74 -9.19
C ALA A 60 7.77 -2.69 -9.85
N THR A 61 9.00 -2.71 -9.32
CA THR A 61 10.09 -3.53 -9.86
C THR A 61 10.23 -4.87 -9.15
N SER A 62 9.72 -4.98 -7.93
CA SER A 62 9.73 -6.21 -7.15
C SER A 62 8.49 -6.32 -6.27
N TYR A 63 8.08 -7.55 -6.02
CA TYR A 63 7.02 -7.91 -5.09
C TYR A 63 7.54 -9.02 -4.18
N THR A 64 7.16 -8.99 -2.90
CA THR A 64 7.55 -10.01 -1.93
C THR A 64 6.34 -10.42 -1.12
N LEU A 65 6.01 -11.72 -1.14
CA LEU A 65 5.00 -12.32 -0.29
C LEU A 65 5.70 -13.03 0.88
N SER A 66 5.49 -12.55 2.09
CA SER A 66 5.98 -13.21 3.32
C SER A 66 4.83 -13.93 4.01
N LEU A 67 4.97 -15.25 4.15
CA LEU A 67 3.98 -16.10 4.81
C LEU A 67 4.61 -16.69 6.07
N GLN A 68 3.95 -16.52 7.22
CA GLN A 68 4.42 -17.03 8.51
C GLN A 68 3.60 -18.25 8.94
N GLY A 69 4.25 -19.21 9.60
CA GLY A 69 3.58 -20.39 10.14
C GLY A 69 3.19 -21.44 9.10
N ILE A 70 3.71 -21.34 7.88
CA ILE A 70 3.50 -22.33 6.82
C ILE A 70 4.83 -22.89 6.32
N SER A 71 4.80 -24.15 5.85
CA SER A 71 5.93 -24.80 5.17
C SER A 71 5.50 -25.11 3.74
N PRO A 72 5.78 -24.23 2.76
CA PRO A 72 5.35 -24.43 1.38
C PRO A 72 5.97 -25.71 0.81
N ILE A 73 5.17 -26.51 0.11
CA ILE A 73 5.65 -27.69 -0.61
C ILE A 73 5.62 -27.34 -2.10
N ASN A 74 6.80 -27.25 -2.73
CA ASN A 74 6.97 -26.89 -4.15
C ASN A 74 6.36 -25.53 -4.53
N PRO A 75 6.83 -24.40 -3.96
CA PRO A 75 6.42 -23.08 -4.42
C PRO A 75 6.80 -22.91 -5.89
N ARG A 76 5.88 -22.37 -6.69
CA ARG A 76 6.06 -22.07 -8.11
C ARG A 76 5.56 -20.68 -8.40
N ALA A 77 6.19 -20.01 -9.36
CA ALA A 77 5.73 -18.75 -9.90
C ALA A 77 5.50 -18.91 -11.40
N GLU A 78 4.47 -18.27 -11.93
CA GLU A 78 4.11 -18.34 -13.34
C GLU A 78 3.75 -16.94 -13.85
N GLU A 79 4.25 -16.57 -15.01
CA GLU A 79 3.89 -15.36 -15.73
C GLU A 79 3.36 -15.74 -17.11
N SER A 80 2.12 -15.38 -17.41
CA SER A 80 1.49 -15.59 -18.73
C SER A 80 1.58 -17.03 -19.27
N GLY A 81 1.45 -18.05 -18.43
CA GLY A 81 1.58 -19.46 -18.88
C GLY A 81 2.96 -20.08 -18.68
N GLN A 82 3.97 -19.28 -18.30
CA GLN A 82 5.36 -19.71 -18.23
C GLN A 82 5.89 -19.70 -16.79
N GLU A 83 6.42 -20.83 -16.32
CA GLU A 83 7.05 -20.93 -15.01
C GLU A 83 8.29 -20.01 -14.95
N ILE A 84 8.36 -19.17 -13.91
CA ILE A 84 9.47 -18.23 -13.68
C ILE A 84 10.25 -18.61 -12.41
N PRO A 85 11.56 -18.29 -12.33
CA PRO A 85 12.40 -18.59 -11.18
C PRO A 85 11.95 -17.95 -9.86
#